data_AF-A0A821EWF1-F1
#
_entry.id   AF-A0A821EWF1-F1
#
_cell.length_a   1.000
_cell.length_b   1.000
_cell.length_c   1.000
_cell.angle_alpha   90.00
_cell.angle_beta   90.00
_cell.angle_gamma   90.00
#
_symmetry.space_group_name_H-M   'P 1'
#
loop_
_entity.id
_entity.type
_entity.pdbx_description
1 polymer ?
#
loop_
_entity_poly.entity_id
_entity_poly.type
_entity_poly.pdbx_seq_one_letter_code
_entity_poly.pdbx_strand_id
1 'polypeptide(L)'
;MADEEKYDALLMNIASQHTGGIHELLDTLFGFFARKTDLYTSPNVGEKPEELILRAFHKWEKIAVEKHKKDKAERDEADRIRREKLRRKREEEEAAKK
;
A
#
# COMPACT_ATOMS: atom_id res chain seq x y z
N MET A 1 2.89 1.96 -12.27
CA MET A 1 4.25 2.06 -11.72
C MET A 1 4.84 3.44 -12.00
N ALA A 2 5.50 3.72 -13.15
CA ALA A 2 6.18 5.01 -13.35
C ALA A 2 5.26 6.27 -13.36
N ASP A 3 4.03 6.15 -13.88
CA ASP A 3 3.05 7.24 -13.88
C ASP A 3 2.35 7.46 -12.52
N GLU A 4 2.38 6.47 -11.64
CA GLU A 4 1.72 6.55 -10.32
C GLU A 4 2.63 7.30 -9.34
N GLU A 5 3.94 6.99 -9.37
CA GLU A 5 4.93 7.59 -8.46
C GLU A 5 5.23 9.07 -8.78
N LYS A 6 4.85 9.56 -9.97
CA LYS A 6 5.15 10.95 -10.39
C LYS A 6 4.50 12.00 -9.50
N TYR A 7 3.40 11.65 -8.84
CA TYR A 7 2.69 12.55 -7.93
C TYR A 7 3.02 12.29 -6.46
N ASP A 8 3.81 11.27 -6.12
CA ASP A 8 4.09 10.90 -4.74
C ASP A 8 4.76 12.03 -3.97
N ALA A 9 5.74 12.72 -4.57
CA ALA A 9 6.40 13.85 -3.90
C ALA A 9 5.42 14.99 -3.57
N LEU A 10 4.46 15.27 -4.46
CA LEU A 10 3.44 16.27 -4.23
C LEU A 10 2.45 15.82 -3.15
N LEU A 11 1.97 14.58 -3.23
CA LEU A 11 1.03 14.01 -2.26
C LEU A 11 1.66 13.90 -0.86
N MET A 12 2.93 13.53 -0.78
CA MET A 12 3.69 13.48 0.48
C MET A 12 3.87 14.87 1.09
N ASN A 13 4.12 15.90 0.27
CA ASN A 13 4.20 17.27 0.74
C ASN A 13 2.85 17.80 1.26
N ILE A 14 1.73 17.37 0.66
CA ILE A 14 0.40 17.70 1.18
C ILE A 14 0.17 16.93 2.49
N ALA A 15 0.43 15.63 2.53
CA ALA A 15 0.23 14.79 3.71
C ALA A 15 1.05 15.26 4.92
N SER A 16 2.30 15.69 4.71
CA SER A 16 3.19 16.16 5.80
C SER A 16 2.70 17.42 6.49
N GLN A 17 1.84 18.22 5.85
CA GLN A 17 1.25 19.43 6.42
C GLN A 17 0.06 19.16 7.34
N HIS A 18 -0.50 17.94 7.33
CA HIS A 18 -1.66 17.57 8.13
C HIS A 18 -1.23 16.88 9.43
N THR A 19 -1.36 17.58 10.56
CA THR A 19 -0.97 17.04 11.88
C THR A 19 -1.96 16.02 12.43
N GLY A 20 -3.22 16.07 12.01
CA GLY A 20 -4.26 15.08 12.36
C GLY A 20 -4.24 13.82 11.49
N GLY A 21 -3.20 13.64 10.68
CA GLY A 21 -2.97 12.43 9.89
C GLY A 21 -3.99 12.23 8.77
N ILE A 22 -4.37 10.97 8.54
CA ILE A 22 -5.16 10.58 7.36
C ILE A 22 -6.57 11.19 7.34
N HIS A 23 -7.17 11.44 8.50
CA HIS A 23 -8.52 12.00 8.58
C HIS A 23 -8.58 13.42 8.03
N GLU A 24 -7.64 14.28 8.42
CA GLU A 24 -7.57 15.66 7.90
C GLU A 24 -7.19 15.69 6.41
N LEU A 25 -6.29 14.80 5.98
CA LEU A 25 -5.93 14.69 4.55
C LEU A 25 -7.16 14.32 3.70
N LEU A 26 -7.98 13.37 4.16
CA LEU A 26 -9.22 12.99 3.48
C LEU A 26 -10.25 14.13 3.48
N ASP A 27 -10.37 14.87 4.57
CA ASP A 27 -11.27 16.03 4.63
C ASP A 27 -10.83 17.14 3.66
N THR A 28 -9.53 17.42 3.57
CA THR A 28 -8.97 18.34 2.57
C THR A 28 -9.28 17.89 1.14
N LEU A 29 -9.14 16.59 0.86
CA LEU A 29 -9.41 16.03 -0.46
C LEU A 29 -10.90 16.09 -0.84
N PHE A 30 -11.78 15.64 0.06
CA PHE A 30 -13.23 15.69 -0.18
C PHE A 30 -13.75 17.13 -0.23
N GLY A 31 -13.20 18.02 0.59
CA GLY A 31 -13.44 19.45 0.51
C GLY A 31 -12.99 20.06 -0.82
N PHE A 32 -11.87 19.60 -1.39
CA PHE A 32 -11.44 20.00 -2.74
C PHE A 32 -12.45 19.53 -3.79
N PHE A 33 -12.91 18.28 -3.74
CA PHE A 33 -13.95 17.79 -4.66
C PHE A 33 -15.23 18.62 -4.54
N ALA A 34 -15.64 19.02 -3.34
CA ALA A 34 -16.84 19.81 -3.15
C ALA A 34 -16.73 21.23 -3.74
N ARG A 35 -15.52 21.82 -3.75
CA ARG A 35 -15.31 23.20 -4.22
C ARG A 35 -14.90 23.32 -5.68
N LYS A 36 -14.26 22.28 -6.24
CA LYS A 36 -13.57 22.36 -7.53
C LYS A 36 -14.06 21.33 -8.54
N THR A 37 -14.94 20.42 -8.14
CA THR A 37 -15.51 19.40 -9.03
C THR A 37 -17.02 19.36 -8.87
N ASP A 38 -17.70 18.75 -9.82
CA ASP A 38 -19.14 18.50 -9.77
C ASP A 38 -19.48 17.15 -9.13
N LEU A 39 -18.50 16.46 -8.48
CA LEU A 39 -18.64 15.10 -7.97
C LEU A 39 -19.92 14.85 -7.17
N TYR A 40 -20.34 15.81 -6.34
CA TYR A 40 -21.51 15.67 -5.46
C TYR A 40 -22.82 16.20 -6.05
N THR A 41 -22.74 17.03 -7.09
CA THR A 41 -23.91 17.72 -7.67
C THR A 41 -24.28 17.23 -9.05
N SER A 42 -23.37 16.52 -9.72
CA SER A 42 -23.61 15.96 -11.05
C SER A 42 -24.69 14.89 -10.95
N PRO A 43 -25.78 14.97 -11.74
CA PRO A 43 -26.78 13.92 -11.80
C PRO A 43 -26.19 12.72 -12.54
N ASN A 44 -25.35 11.95 -11.85
CA ASN A 44 -24.77 10.72 -12.40
C ASN A 44 -25.89 9.69 -12.58
N VAL A 45 -26.28 9.47 -13.83
CA VAL A 45 -27.23 8.43 -14.24
C VAL A 45 -26.55 7.07 -14.06
N GLY A 46 -26.56 6.53 -12.84
CA GLY A 46 -26.25 5.12 -12.59
C GLY A 46 -25.28 4.80 -11.45
N GLU A 47 -24.55 5.76 -10.89
CA GLU A 47 -23.62 5.46 -9.79
C GLU A 47 -23.51 6.62 -8.80
N LYS A 48 -23.66 6.34 -7.51
CA LYS A 48 -23.52 7.34 -6.45
C LYS A 48 -22.05 7.72 -6.29
N PRO A 49 -21.72 8.98 -5.96
CA PRO A 49 -20.34 9.39 -5.69
C PRO A 49 -19.62 8.55 -4.62
N GLU A 50 -20.37 8.08 -3.63
CA GLU A 50 -19.89 7.18 -2.58
C GLU A 50 -19.43 5.83 -3.14
N GLU A 51 -20.18 5.26 -4.08
CA GLU A 51 -19.86 3.98 -4.74
C GLU A 51 -18.59 4.11 -5.59
N LEU A 52 -18.40 5.25 -6.26
CA LEU A 52 -17.16 5.57 -6.99
C LEU A 52 -15.94 5.55 -6.07
N ILE A 53 -16.03 6.23 -4.92
CA ILE A 53 -14.95 6.34 -3.95
C ILE A 53 -14.63 4.96 -3.35
N LEU A 54 -15.66 4.23 -2.91
CA LEU A 54 -15.50 2.91 -2.30
C LEU A 54 -14.90 1.89 -3.28
N ARG A 55 -15.32 1.94 -4.55
CA ARG A 55 -14.74 1.07 -5.58
C ARG A 55 -13.25 1.34 -5.79
N ALA A 56 -12.85 2.62 -5.82
CA ALA A 56 -11.44 3.00 -5.91
C ALA A 56 -10.66 2.53 -4.68
N PHE A 57 -11.22 2.70 -3.48
CA PHE A 57 -10.63 2.23 -2.23
C PHE A 57 -10.40 0.71 -2.25
N HIS A 58 -11.44 -0.09 -2.53
CA HIS A 58 -11.33 -1.56 -2.53
C HIS A 58 -10.35 -2.09 -3.58
N LYS A 59 -10.22 -1.42 -4.73
CA LYS A 59 -9.20 -1.78 -5.73
C LYS A 59 -7.80 -1.71 -5.13
N TRP A 60 -7.46 -0.61 -4.46
CA TRP A 60 -6.13 -0.39 -3.88
C TRP A 60 -5.91 -1.19 -2.60
N GLU A 61 -6.94 -1.36 -1.77
CA GLU A 61 -6.93 -2.26 -0.61
C GLU A 61 -6.49 -3.67 -1.02
N LYS A 62 -7.13 -4.23 -2.06
CA LYS A 62 -6.79 -5.56 -2.58
C LYS A 62 -5.33 -5.63 -3.06
N ILE A 63 -4.86 -4.63 -3.80
CA ILE A 63 -3.48 -4.59 -4.30
C ILE A 63 -2.49 -4.54 -3.13
N ALA A 64 -2.73 -3.68 -2.13
CA ALA A 64 -1.86 -3.52 -0.98
C ALA A 64 -1.80 -4.79 -0.12
N VAL A 65 -2.95 -5.42 0.15
CA VAL A 65 -3.03 -6.67 0.91
C VAL A 65 -2.30 -7.81 0.20
N GLU A 66 -2.48 -7.95 -1.11
CA GLU A 66 -1.79 -9.00 -1.88
C GLU A 66 -0.28 -8.76 -1.95
N LYS A 67 0.16 -7.51 -2.13
CA LYS A 67 1.59 -7.16 -2.05
C LYS A 67 2.18 -7.50 -0.68
N HIS A 68 1.50 -7.12 0.39
CA HIS A 68 1.95 -7.41 1.75
C HIS A 68 2.05 -8.93 2.01
N LYS A 69 1.07 -9.72 1.57
CA LYS A 69 1.12 -11.19 1.68
C LYS A 69 2.30 -11.77 0.91
N LYS A 70 2.53 -11.32 -0.31
CA LYS A 70 3.64 -11.77 -1.15
C LYS A 70 4.99 -11.44 -0.52
N ASP A 71 5.18 -10.18 -0.11
CA ASP A 71 6.43 -9.73 0.51
C ASP A 71 6.71 -10.50 1.82
N LYS A 72 5.68 -10.82 2.59
CA LYS A 72 5.81 -11.66 3.80
C LYS A 72 6.22 -13.10 3.45
N ALA A 73 5.58 -13.73 2.47
CA ALA A 73 5.91 -15.08 2.05
C ALA A 73 7.35 -15.19 1.50
N GLU A 74 7.80 -14.19 0.74
CA GLU A 74 9.18 -14.14 0.23
C GLU A 74 10.22 -14.00 1.36
N ARG A 75 9.92 -13.17 2.38
CA ARG A 75 10.78 -13.04 3.58
C ARG A 75 10.85 -14.34 4.38
N ASP A 76 9.71 -14.97 4.62
CA ASP A 76 9.62 -16.22 5.37
C ASP A 76 10.40 -17.35 4.67
N GLU A 77 10.32 -17.43 3.33
CA GLU A 77 11.08 -18.40 2.53
C GLU A 77 12.58 -18.12 2.53
N ALA A 78 12.98 -16.85 2.35
CA ALA A 78 14.38 -16.45 2.42
C ALA A 78 15.01 -16.79 3.79
N ASP A 79 14.27 -16.57 4.88
CA ASP A 79 14.70 -16.91 6.22
C ASP A 79 14.75 -18.43 6.46
N ARG A 80 13.84 -19.21 5.85
CA ARG A 80 13.89 -20.68 5.89
C ARG A 80 15.14 -21.21 5.20
N ILE A 81 15.40 -20.75 3.97
CA ILE A 81 16.58 -21.14 3.19
C ILE A 81 17.87 -20.76 3.92
N ARG A 82 17.92 -19.56 4.51
CA ARG A 82 19.10 -19.09 5.27
C ARG A 82 19.36 -19.96 6.50
N ARG A 83 18.32 -20.34 7.24
CA ARG A 83 18.42 -21.23 8.41
C ARG A 83 18.88 -22.63 8.02
N GLU A 84 18.35 -23.20 6.95
CA GLU A 84 18.77 -24.54 6.48
C GLU A 84 20.23 -24.57 6.00
N LYS A 85 20.67 -23.55 5.26
CA LYS A 85 22.07 -23.42 4.84
C LYS A 85 23.02 -23.30 6.03
N LEU A 86 22.64 -22.53 7.05
CA LEU A 86 23.45 -22.40 8.26
C LEU A 86 23.53 -23.72 9.04
N ARG A 87 22.43 -24.47 9.13
CA ARG A 87 22.39 -25.77 9.80
C ARG A 87 23.27 -26.79 9.10
N ARG A 88 23.15 -26.93 7.77
CA ARG A 88 24.00 -27.84 6.97
C ARG A 88 25.48 -27.53 7.11
N LYS A 89 25.87 -26.25 7.06
CA LYS A 89 27.28 -25.86 7.26
C LYS A 89 27.83 -26.25 8.63
N ARG A 90 27.02 -26.10 9.70
CA ARG A 90 27.43 -26.49 11.05
C ARG A 90 27.59 -28.01 11.18
N GLU A 91 26.66 -28.77 10.60
CA GLU A 91 26.73 -30.24 10.58
C GLU A 91 27.96 -30.74 9.79
N GLU A 92 28.30 -30.11 8.66
CA GLU A 92 29.50 -30.42 7.87
C GLU A 92 30.80 -30.06 8.62
N GLU A 93 30.85 -28.92 9.30
CA GLU A 93 32.01 -28.51 10.11
C GLU A 93 32.21 -29.40 11.35
N GLU A 94 31.14 -29.88 11.98
CA GLU A 94 31.22 -30.84 13.09
C GLU A 94 31.63 -32.23 12.63
N ALA A 95 31.16 -32.69 11.46
CA ALA A 95 31.54 -33.97 10.88
C ALA A 95 33.01 -33.98 10.40
N ALA A 96 33.54 -32.85 9.93
CA ALA A 96 34.94 -32.74 9.49
C ALA A 96 35.95 -32.61 10.65
N LYS A 97 35.49 -32.27 11.86
CA LYS A 97 36.33 -32.15 13.07
C LYS A 97 36.38 -33.44 13.91
N LYS A 98 35.62 -34.46 13.54
CA LYS A 98 35.50 -35.73 14.27
C LYS A 98 36.20 -36.85 13.51
#